data_AF-Q3IGZ4-F1
#
_entry.id   AF-Q3IGZ4-F1
#
_cell.length_a   1.000
_cell.length_b   1.000
_cell.length_c   1.000
_cell.angle_alpha   90.00
_cell.angle_beta   90.00
_cell.angle_gamma   90.00
#
_symmetry.space_group_name_H-M   'P 1'
#
loop_
_entity.id
_entity.type
_entity.pdbx_description
1 polymer ?
#
loop_
_entity_poly.entity_id
_entity_poly.type
_entity_poly.pdbx_seq_one_letter_code
_entity_poly.pdbx_strand_id
1 'polypeptide(L)' 'MCEQAEQLIKGLVNSHNELLLVDIMTDDQLIADYQVSIPVFKSEQGQQLFWPFTALDVREFLAQAE' A
#
# COMPACT_ATOMS: atom_id res chain seq x y z
N MET A 1 -9.27 8.57 3.08
CA MET A 1 -7.99 7.96 3.49
C MET A 1 -7.47 6.97 2.45
N CYS A 2 -8.19 5.87 2.15
CA CYS A 2 -7.78 4.91 1.10
C CYS A 2 -7.55 5.56 -0.26
N GLU A 3 -8.49 6.37 -0.73
CA GLU A 3 -8.36 7.08 -2.02
C GLU A 3 -7.16 8.04 -2.04
N GLN A 4 -6.83 8.67 -0.91
CA GLN A 4 -5.68 9.59 -0.83
C GLN A 4 -4.35 8.82 -0.88
N ALA A 5 -4.27 7.70 -0.16
CA ALA A 5 -3.13 6.79 -0.22
C ALA A 5 -2.93 6.24 -1.64
N GLU A 6 -4.01 5.81 -2.28
CA GLU A 6 -4.00 5.30 -3.66
C GLU A 6 -3.52 6.36 -4.65
N GLN A 7 -4.06 7.57 -4.60
CA GLN A 7 -3.64 8.66 -5.50
C GLN A 7 -2.15 9.02 -5.32
N LEU A 8 -1.68 9.06 -4.06
CA LEU A 8 -0.28 9.31 -3.75
C LEU A 8 0.62 8.22 -4.34
N ILE A 9 0.27 6.95 -4.16
CA ILE A 9 1.03 5.81 -4.71
C ILE A 9 0.99 5.82 -6.24
N LYS A 10 -0.18 5.99 -6.87
CA LYS A 10 -0.34 6.05 -8.33
C LYS A 10 0.48 7.15 -8.97
N GLY A 11 0.71 8.28 -8.28
CA GLY A 11 1.57 9.36 -8.76
C GLY A 11 3.07 9.04 -8.72
N LEU A 12 3.47 7.94 -8.08
CA LEU A 12 4.88 7.55 -7.87
C LEU A 12 5.24 6.22 -8.52
N VAL A 13 4.28 5.32 -8.68
CA VAL A 13 4.46 4.03 -9.34
C VAL A 13 4.57 4.24 -10.85
N ASN A 14 5.67 3.77 -11.44
CA ASN A 14 5.89 3.83 -12.89
C ASN A 14 5.03 2.77 -13.61
N SER A 15 4.80 2.95 -14.91
CA SER A 15 4.00 2.04 -15.76
C SER A 15 4.48 0.58 -15.81
N HIS A 16 5.66 0.26 -15.26
CA HIS A 16 6.20 -1.10 -15.21
C HIS A 16 5.81 -1.87 -13.94
N ASN A 17 5.29 -1.18 -12.93
CA ASN A 17 4.89 -1.79 -11.66
C ASN A 17 3.36 -1.85 -11.61
N GLU A 18 2.82 -3.04 -11.38
CA GLU A 18 1.38 -3.24 -11.22
C GLU A 18 0.96 -2.90 -9.79
N LEU A 19 0.05 -1.94 -9.64
CA LEU A 19 -0.58 -1.65 -8.34
C LEU A 19 -1.87 -2.45 -8.22
N LEU A 20 -1.86 -3.47 -7.36
CA LEU A 20 -3.05 -4.25 -7.04
C LEU A 20 -3.83 -3.58 -5.89
N LEU A 21 -5.12 -3.35 -6.12
CA LEU A 21 -6.06 -2.94 -5.07
C LEU A 21 -6.73 -4.18 -4.48
N VAL A 22 -6.59 -4.35 -3.16
CA VAL A 22 -7.16 -5.48 -2.41
C VAL A 22 -8.20 -4.94 -1.43
N ASP A 23 -9.43 -5.45 -1.52
CA ASP A 23 -10.48 -5.17 -0.55
C ASP A 23 -10.42 -6.21 0.58
N ILE A 24 -10.06 -5.75 1.78
CA ILE A 24 -9.93 -6.62 2.94
C ILE A 24 -11.24 -7.31 3.32
N MET A 25 -12.41 -6.77 2.95
CA MET A 25 -13.71 -7.35 3.27
C MET A 25 -13.96 -8.70 2.57
N THR A 26 -13.08 -9.09 1.66
CA THR A 26 -13.17 -10.36 0.92
C THR A 26 -12.50 -11.54 1.64
N ASP A 27 -11.72 -11.30 2.69
CA ASP A 27 -10.95 -12.33 3.40
C ASP A 27 -10.90 -12.06 4.91
N ASP A 28 -11.41 -13.01 5.70
CA ASP A 28 -11.47 -12.90 7.17
C ASP A 28 -10.08 -12.68 7.81
N GLN A 29 -9.00 -13.20 7.23
CA GLN A 29 -7.64 -12.96 7.71
C GLN A 29 -7.22 -11.51 7.46
N LEU A 30 -7.52 -10.97 6.27
CA LEU A 30 -7.22 -9.57 5.97
C LEU A 30 -8.02 -8.60 6.85
N ILE A 31 -9.27 -8.95 7.18
CA ILE A 31 -10.06 -8.20 8.17
C ILE A 31 -9.37 -8.24 9.53
N ALA A 32 -9.03 -9.43 10.02
CA ALA A 32 -8.39 -9.58 11.33
C ALA A 32 -7.09 -8.76 11.43
N ASP A 33 -6.28 -8.76 10.37
CA ASP A 33 -4.98 -8.10 10.34
C ASP A 33 -5.05 -6.58 10.13
N TYR A 34 -5.99 -6.09 9.31
CA TYR A 34 -5.95 -4.70 8.82
C TYR A 34 -7.20 -3.85 9.10
N GLN A 35 -8.27 -4.39 9.67
CA GLN A 35 -9.55 -3.66 9.87
C GLN A 35 -9.40 -2.29 10.58
N VAL A 36 -8.39 -2.12 11.44
CA VAL A 36 -8.13 -0.85 12.15
C VAL A 36 -6.96 -0.04 11.57
N SER A 37 -6.29 -0.56 10.54
CA SER A 37 -5.01 -0.03 10.04
C SER A 37 -5.02 0.28 8.53
N ILE A 38 -6.11 -0.02 7.81
CA ILE A 38 -6.22 0.37 6.40
C ILE A 38 -6.25 1.89 6.23
N PRO A 39 -5.66 2.44 5.15
CA PRO A 39 -4.99 1.72 4.07
C PRO A 39 -3.54 1.30 4.42
N VAL A 40 -3.11 0.15 3.91
CA VAL A 40 -1.74 -0.36 4.04
C VAL A 40 -1.18 -0.61 2.65
N PHE A 41 0.02 -0.09 2.37
CA PHE A 41 0.76 -0.41 1.16
C PHE A 41 1.73 -1.55 1.46
N LYS A 42 1.69 -2.61 0.65
CA LYS A 42 2.47 -3.82 0.86
C LYS A 42 3.28 -4.14 -0.39
N SER A 43 4.55 -4.50 -0.22
CA SER A 43 5.40 -5.02 -1.30
C SER A 43 5.18 -6.53 -1.47
N GLU A 44 5.56 -7.08 -2.62
CA GLU A 44 5.53 -8.54 -2.83
C GLU A 44 6.46 -9.29 -1.86
N GLN A 45 7.55 -8.65 -1.41
CA GLN A 45 8.47 -9.22 -0.42
C GLN A 45 7.91 -9.19 1.02
N GLY A 46 6.72 -8.61 1.22
CA GLY A 46 6.01 -8.61 2.49
C GLY A 46 6.28 -7.41 3.40
N GLN A 47 7.10 -6.43 2.98
CA GLN A 47 7.23 -5.16 3.72
C GLN A 47 5.90 -4.39 3.68
N GLN A 48 5.66 -3.58 4.71
CA GLN A 48 4.40 -2.86 4.86
C GLN A 48 4.63 -1.40 5.26
N LEU A 49 3.85 -0.51 4.66
CA LEU A 49 3.80 0.90 4.98
C LEU A 49 2.36 1.26 5.35
N PHE A 50 2.15 1.60 6.62
CA PHE A 50 0.86 1.94 7.18
C PHE A 50 0.58 3.43 7.00
N TRP A 51 -0.65 3.78 6.65
CA TRP A 51 -1.05 5.18 6.60
C TRP A 51 -1.05 5.83 7.99
N PRO A 52 -0.69 7.12 8.14
CA PRO A 52 -0.32 8.07 7.08
C PRO A 52 1.14 7.96 6.62
N PHE A 53 1.37 8.20 5.33
CA PHE A 53 2.71 8.28 4.74
C PHE A 53 2.79 9.40 3.70
N THR A 54 4.01 9.83 3.42
CA THR A 54 4.36 10.87 2.46
C THR A 54 4.86 10.28 1.13
N ALA A 55 5.04 11.15 0.14
CA ALA A 55 5.66 10.74 -1.13
C ALA A 55 7.12 10.30 -0.97
N LEU A 56 7.83 10.80 0.05
CA LEU A 56 9.19 10.35 0.35
C LEU A 56 9.17 8.91 0.90
N ASP A 57 8.31 8.66 1.88
CA ASP A 57 8.15 7.32 2.48
C ASP A 57 7.84 6.26 1.40
N VAL A 58 6.94 6.58 0.46
CA VAL A 58 6.61 5.65 -0.64
C VAL A 58 7.78 5.44 -1.59
N ARG A 59 8.57 6.48 -1.91
CA ARG A 59 9.76 6.32 -2.77
C ARG A 59 10.83 5.46 -2.10
N GLU A 60 11.10 5.70 -0.81
CA GLU A 60 12.05 4.89 -0.03
C GLU A 60 11.57 3.45 0.13
N PHE A 61 10.25 3.26 0.29
CA PHE A 61 9.64 1.94 0.35
C PHE A 61 9.79 1.18 -0.98
N LEU A 62 9.50 1.83 -2.11
CA LEU A 62 9.64 1.22 -3.44
C LEU A 62 11.10 0.85 -3.74
N ALA A 63 12.06 1.70 -3.37
CA ALA A 63 13.49 1.45 -3.60
C ALA A 63 14.06 0.29 -2.75
N GLN A 64 13.40 -0.08 -1.64
CA GLN A 64 13.77 -1.23 -0.81
C GLN A 64 13.08 -2.53 -1.24
N ALA A 65 12.08 -2.44 -2.12
CA ALA A 65 11.29 -3.57 -2.61
C ALA A 65 11.73 -4.07 -3.99
N GLU A 66 12.66 -3.36 -4.66
CA GLU A 66 13.44 -3.84 -5.82
C GLU A 66 14.50 -4.86 -5.38
#